data_AF-A0A258SPF0-F1
#
_entry.id   AF-A0A258SPF0-F1
#
_cell.length_a   1.000
_cell.length_b   1.000
_cell.length_c   1.000
_cell.angle_alpha   90.00
_cell.angle_beta   90.00
_cell.angle_gamma   90.00
#
_symmetry.space_group_name_H-M   'P 1'
#
loop_
_entity.id
_entity.type
_entity.pdbx_description
1 polymer ?
#
loop_
_entity_poly.entity_id
_entity_poly.type
_entity_poly.pdbx_seq_one_letter_code
_entity_poly.pdbx_strand_id
1 'polypeptide(L)'
;MMNKSTLLTAVALALSGDWHASHNIAQDYSDVTANWLHAVLHKIEGDAWNSKYWYARTAGKHYEDFADAFEELLEIQCLLNA
;
A
#
# COMPACT_ATOMS: atom_id res chain seq x y z
N MET A 1 -5.92 11.86 8.29
CA MET A 1 -4.60 11.94 7.61
C MET A 1 -4.65 13.03 6.55
N MET A 2 -3.58 13.80 6.35
CA MET A 2 -3.54 14.94 5.40
C MET A 2 -3.73 14.53 3.92
N ASN A 3 -3.60 13.24 3.60
CA ASN A 3 -3.67 12.68 2.25
C ASN A 3 -4.73 11.56 2.08
N LYS A 4 -5.71 11.47 2.99
CA LYS A 4 -6.74 10.40 3.02
C LYS A 4 -7.39 10.14 1.65
N SER A 5 -7.92 11.19 1.01
CA SER A 5 -8.61 11.09 -0.29
C SER A 5 -7.68 10.60 -1.41
N THR A 6 -6.45 11.11 -1.42
CA THR A 6 -5.43 10.74 -2.39
C THR A 6 -5.03 9.27 -2.25
N LEU A 7 -4.81 8.79 -1.02
CA LEU A 7 -4.49 7.38 -0.79
C LEU A 7 -5.68 6.45 -1.08
N LEU A 8 -6.93 6.87 -0.83
CA LEU A 8 -8.10 6.10 -1.26
C LEU A 8 -8.15 5.90 -2.77
N THR A 9 -7.77 6.94 -3.52
CA THR A 9 -7.65 6.86 -4.99
C THR A 9 -6.57 5.87 -5.40
N ALA A 10 -5.40 5.92 -4.75
CA ALA A 10 -4.30 5.00 -5.02
C ALA A 10 -4.69 3.54 -4.72
N VAL A 11 -5.36 3.27 -3.59
CA VAL A 11 -5.88 1.94 -3.27
C VAL A 11 -6.90 1.46 -4.30
N ALA A 12 -7.81 2.32 -4.78
CA ALA A 12 -8.77 1.97 -5.83
C ALA A 12 -8.08 1.62 -7.15
N LEU A 13 -7.03 2.36 -7.53
CA LEU A 13 -6.19 2.05 -8.68
C LEU A 13 -5.50 0.69 -8.51
N ALA A 14 -4.92 0.42 -7.34
CA ALA A 14 -4.28 -0.85 -7.04
C ALA A 14 -5.26 -2.04 -7.15
N LEU A 15 -6.45 -1.92 -6.56
CA LEU A 15 -7.51 -2.94 -6.61
C LEU A 15 -8.04 -3.19 -8.03
N SER A 16 -8.01 -2.16 -8.90
CA SER A 16 -8.42 -2.28 -10.30
C SER A 16 -7.31 -2.75 -11.25
N GLY A 17 -6.09 -2.95 -10.73
CA GLY A 17 -4.94 -3.44 -11.50
C GLY A 17 -4.02 -2.35 -12.06
N ASP A 18 -4.31 -1.07 -11.82
CA ASP A 18 -3.45 0.05 -12.24
C ASP A 18 -2.40 0.37 -11.16
N TRP A 19 -1.46 -0.55 -10.98
CA TRP A 19 -0.41 -0.46 -9.96
C TRP A 19 0.55 0.70 -10.23
N HIS A 20 0.79 1.03 -11.50
CA HIS A 20 1.66 2.14 -11.88
C HIS A 20 1.08 3.49 -11.43
N ALA A 21 -0.21 3.74 -11.71
CA ALA A 21 -0.86 4.95 -11.24
C ALA A 21 -0.94 5.00 -9.71
N SER A 22 -1.16 3.86 -9.06
CA SER A 22 -1.11 3.76 -7.59
C SER A 22 0.27 4.12 -7.03
N HIS A 23 1.36 3.59 -7.61
CA HIS A 23 2.73 3.95 -7.22
C HIS A 23 3.00 5.44 -7.37
N ASN A 24 2.56 6.03 -8.48
CA ASN A 24 2.75 7.46 -8.74
C ASN A 24 2.14 8.33 -7.65
N ILE A 25 1.02 7.90 -7.06
CA ILE A 25 0.39 8.61 -5.94
C ILE A 25 1.08 8.26 -4.61
N ALA A 26 1.34 6.98 -4.35
CA ALA A 26 1.89 6.54 -3.07
C ALA A 26 3.29 7.11 -2.80
N GLN A 27 4.12 7.28 -3.83
CA GLN A 27 5.49 7.79 -3.71
C GLN A 27 5.59 9.26 -3.28
N ASP A 28 4.52 10.05 -3.45
CA ASP A 28 4.49 11.46 -3.05
C ASP A 28 4.40 11.64 -1.53
N TYR A 29 4.20 10.54 -0.79
CA TYR A 29 4.00 10.54 0.65
C TYR A 29 4.90 9.51 1.33
N SER A 30 5.31 9.80 2.57
CA SER A 30 6.20 8.94 3.36
C SER A 30 5.63 8.57 4.72
N ASP A 31 4.34 8.85 4.95
CA ASP A 31 3.64 8.41 6.15
C ASP A 31 3.41 6.89 6.16
N VAL A 32 3.02 6.38 7.32
CA VAL A 32 2.90 4.95 7.57
C VAL A 32 1.92 4.25 6.62
N THR A 33 0.84 4.92 6.19
CA THR A 33 -0.18 4.32 5.32
C THR A 33 0.28 4.33 3.86
N ALA A 34 0.91 5.41 3.42
CA ALA A 34 1.51 5.48 2.08
C ALA A 34 2.63 4.44 1.90
N ASN A 35 3.52 4.30 2.89
CA ASN A 35 4.57 3.29 2.90
C ASN A 35 3.99 1.87 2.88
N TRP A 36 2.88 1.64 3.60
CA TRP A 36 2.21 0.34 3.60
C TRP A 36 1.63 0.02 2.22
N LEU A 37 0.91 0.96 1.59
CA LEU A 37 0.42 0.79 0.22
C LEU A 37 1.58 0.49 -0.76
N HIS A 38 2.69 1.23 -0.66
CA HIS A 38 3.87 0.99 -1.51
C HIS A 38 4.45 -0.42 -1.32
N ALA A 39 4.49 -0.91 -0.08
CA ALA A 39 4.92 -2.26 0.24
C ALA A 39 4.03 -3.32 -0.42
N VAL A 40 2.70 -3.14 -0.35
CA VAL A 40 1.72 -4.05 -0.94
C VAL A 40 1.81 -4.05 -2.47
N LEU A 41 2.05 -2.90 -3.11
CA LEU A 41 2.23 -2.85 -4.56
C LEU A 41 3.42 -3.71 -5.03
N HIS A 42 4.58 -3.60 -4.37
CA HIS A 42 5.72 -4.47 -4.69
C HIS A 42 5.47 -5.95 -4.37
N LYS A 43 4.64 -6.24 -3.36
CA LYS A 43 4.21 -7.62 -3.07
C LYS A 43 3.39 -8.19 -4.22
N ILE A 44 2.48 -7.40 -4.78
CA ILE A 44 1.68 -7.77 -5.97
C ILE A 44 2.59 -8.01 -7.19
N GLU A 45 3.62 -7.18 -7.37
CA GLU A 45 4.60 -7.31 -8.45
C GLU A 45 5.55 -8.51 -8.30
N GLY A 46 5.58 -9.15 -7.12
CA GLY A 46 6.51 -10.22 -6.79
C GLY A 46 7.92 -9.75 -6.42
N ASP A 47 8.12 -8.44 -6.21
CA ASP A 47 9.38 -7.88 -5.71
C ASP A 47 9.43 -7.95 -4.17
N ALA A 48 9.67 -9.15 -3.67
CA ALA A 48 9.69 -9.42 -2.23
C ALA A 48 10.77 -8.61 -1.48
N TRP A 49 11.90 -8.32 -2.12
CA TRP A 49 12.98 -7.57 -1.48
C TRP A 49 12.58 -6.11 -1.26
N ASN A 50 12.07 -5.46 -2.29
CA ASN A 50 11.66 -4.06 -2.20
C ASN A 50 10.38 -3.92 -1.36
N SER A 51 9.45 -4.84 -1.49
CA SER A 51 8.27 -4.91 -0.61
C SER A 51 8.67 -4.93 0.86
N LYS A 52 9.61 -5.81 1.27
CA LYS A 52 10.14 -5.87 2.64
C LYS A 52 10.83 -4.58 3.08
N TYR A 53 11.55 -3.93 2.17
CA TYR A 53 12.17 -2.63 2.42
C TYR A 53 11.11 -1.55 2.76
N TRP A 54 9.94 -1.57 2.13
CA TRP A 54 8.84 -0.67 2.46
C TRP A 54 8.05 -1.08 3.70
N TYR A 55 7.82 -2.38 3.93
CA TYR A 55 7.22 -2.86 5.18
C TYR A 55 8.00 -2.40 6.41
N ALA A 56 9.33 -2.37 6.33
CA ALA A 56 10.19 -1.87 7.41
C ALA A 56 9.97 -0.37 7.75
N ARG A 57 9.29 0.40 6.89
CA ARG A 57 8.90 1.81 7.13
C ARG A 57 7.48 1.98 7.62
N THR A 58 6.76 0.89 7.81
CA THR A 58 5.42 0.92 8.40
C THR A 58 5.53 0.89 9.92
N ALA A 59 4.46 1.26 10.61
CA ALA A 59 4.35 1.12 12.06
C ALA A 59 3.93 -0.32 12.44
N GLY A 60 4.79 -1.30 12.17
CA GLY A 60 4.62 -2.68 12.63
C GLY A 60 3.82 -3.59 11.70
N LYS A 61 3.79 -3.32 10.39
CA LYS A 61 3.32 -4.28 9.38
C LYS A 61 4.49 -5.08 8.82
N HIS A 62 4.24 -6.34 8.51
CA HIS A 62 5.21 -7.27 7.96
C HIS A 62 4.71 -7.89 6.66
N TYR A 63 5.66 -8.27 5.81
CA TYR A 63 5.39 -8.88 4.51
C TYR A 63 4.50 -10.13 4.62
N GLU A 64 4.70 -10.88 5.69
CA GLU A 64 4.04 -12.14 6.01
C GLU A 64 2.71 -11.99 6.76
N ASP A 65 2.29 -10.77 7.14
CA ASP A 65 1.05 -10.56 7.92
C ASP A 65 -0.21 -10.98 7.14
N PHE A 66 -0.17 -10.88 5.81
CA PHE A 66 -1.24 -11.27 4.90
C PHE A 66 -0.72 -12.25 3.86
N ALA A 67 -1.46 -13.32 3.59
CA ALA A 67 -1.12 -14.24 2.51
C ALA A 67 -1.50 -13.65 1.14
N ASP A 68 -2.60 -12.89 1.08
CA ASP A 68 -3.12 -12.25 -0.12
C ASP A 68 -2.93 -10.72 -0.04
N ALA A 69 -2.26 -10.15 -1.04
CA ALA A 69 -2.05 -8.72 -1.14
C ALA A 69 -3.36 -7.95 -1.39
N PHE A 70 -4.38 -8.58 -1.99
CA PHE A 70 -5.67 -7.94 -2.24
C PHE A 70 -6.45 -7.74 -0.93
N GLU A 71 -6.44 -8.72 -0.03
CA GLU A 71 -7.01 -8.57 1.32
C GLU A 71 -6.33 -7.42 2.08
N GLU A 72 -5.02 -7.28 1.89
CA GLU A 72 -4.23 -6.22 2.50
C GLU A 72 -4.58 -4.82 1.95
N LEU A 73 -4.82 -4.68 0.64
CA LEU A 73 -5.34 -3.45 0.04
C LEU A 73 -6.72 -3.08 0.61
N LEU A 74 -7.59 -4.06 0.83
CA LEU A 74 -8.92 -3.82 1.43
C LEU A 74 -8.80 -3.35 2.89
N GLU A 75 -7.83 -3.85 3.65
CA GLU A 75 -7.57 -3.38 5.01
C GLU A 75 -7.07 -1.93 5.02
N ILE A 76 -6.17 -1.58 4.10
CA ILE A 76 -5.72 -0.18 3.92
C ILE A 76 -6.93 0.71 3.58
N GLN A 77 -7.82 0.25 2.70
CA GLN A 77 -9.05 0.98 2.37
C GLN A 77 -9.97 1.15 3.58
N CYS A 78 -10.12 0.11 4.41
CA CYS A 78 -10.92 0.14 5.64
C CYS A 78 -10.36 1.17 6.64
N LEU A 79 -9.05 1.13 6.89
CA LEU A 79 -8.34 2.09 7.74
C LEU A 79 -8.52 3.53 7.23
N LEU A 80 -8.45 3.72 5.91
CA LEU A 80 -8.66 5.00 5.26
C LEU A 80 -10.14 5.41 5.16
N ASN A 81 -11.10 4.62 5.62
CA ASN A 81 -12.52 5.02 5.66
C ASN A 81 -13.01 5.34 7.08
N ALA A 82 -12.35 4.79 8.10
CA ALA A 82 -12.53 5.19 9.50
C ALA A 82 -12.25 6.69 9.73
#